data_AF-A0A7W0VEB1-F1
#
_entry.id   AF-A0A7W0VEB1-F1
#
_cell.length_a   1.000
_cell.length_b   1.000
_cell.length_c   1.000
_cell.angle_alpha   90.00
_cell.angle_beta   90.00
_cell.angle_gamma   90.00
#
_symmetry.space_group_name_H-M   'P 1'
#
loop_
_entity.id
_entity.type
_entity.pdbx_description
1 polymer ?
#
loop_
_entity_poly.entity_id
_entity_poly.type
_entity_poly.pdbx_seq_one_letter_code
_entity_poly.pdbx_strand_id
1 'polypeptide(L)'
;MVVARIALALALLGACGPAARPRVGWPDAPVTLRDDSDRDQAIDQMWVMPAGAERDRSRGAIAAAIARRIADAIEEDRPFAAALLLDQLTWLWQSDPATVGRGLAAHGELLAHLRAMFAKSGALEPAIQTLVLLAEVEPARRALHVTEIDEILAFADDLAIADNGVNAGRAQPLVLLQPTALTLPLPWLVDRYVRLLAER
;
A
#
# COMPACT_ATOMS: atom_id res chain seq x y z
N MET A 1 -69.39 40.81 24.43
CA MET A 1 -69.14 39.66 23.54
C MET A 1 -67.97 39.84 22.54
N VAL A 2 -67.07 40.82 22.72
CA VAL A 2 -65.93 41.04 21.79
C VAL A 2 -64.61 40.48 22.35
N VAL A 3 -64.45 40.44 23.67
CA VAL A 3 -63.21 39.99 24.34
C VAL A 3 -62.94 38.48 24.17
N ALA A 4 -63.98 37.66 24.07
CA ALA A 4 -63.84 36.21 23.89
C ALA A 4 -63.33 35.80 22.49
N ARG A 5 -63.49 36.66 21.47
CA ARG A 5 -63.01 36.37 20.10
C ARG A 5 -61.53 36.70 19.89
N ILE A 6 -60.97 37.60 20.69
CA ILE A 6 -59.54 37.98 20.58
C ILE A 6 -58.64 36.92 21.23
N ALA A 7 -59.11 36.27 22.31
CA ALA A 7 -58.35 35.21 22.98
C ALA A 7 -58.17 33.94 22.12
N LEU A 8 -59.14 33.63 21.25
CA LEU A 8 -59.06 32.46 20.36
C LEU A 8 -58.10 32.67 19.18
N ALA A 9 -57.91 33.92 18.73
CA ALA A 9 -57.00 34.23 17.64
C ALA A 9 -55.51 34.18 18.05
N LEU A 10 -55.20 34.49 19.31
CA LEU A 10 -53.83 34.42 19.84
C LEU A 10 -53.35 32.99 20.13
N ALA A 11 -54.26 32.05 20.41
CA ALA A 11 -53.90 30.64 20.63
C ALA A 11 -53.48 29.90 19.35
N LEU A 12 -53.86 30.40 18.16
CA LEU A 12 -53.54 29.77 16.88
C LEU A 12 -52.18 30.21 16.29
N LEU A 13 -51.56 31.27 16.81
CA LEU A 13 -50.25 31.75 16.34
C LEU A 13 -49.06 31.13 17.11
N GLY A 14 -49.31 30.39 18.20
CA GLY A 14 -48.26 29.72 18.99
C GLY A 14 -47.90 28.31 18.52
N ALA A 15 -48.63 27.73 17.55
CA ALA A 15 -48.45 26.33 17.14
C ALA A 15 -47.39 26.12 16.04
N CYS A 16 -46.86 27.20 15.45
CA CYS A 16 -45.75 27.13 14.49
C CYS A 16 -44.39 27.30 15.18
N GLY A 17 -44.08 26.41 16.12
CA GLY A 17 -42.70 26.23 16.57
C GLY A 17 -41.84 25.74 15.39
N PRO A 18 -40.56 26.11 15.28
CA PRO A 18 -39.69 25.64 14.22
C PRO A 18 -39.62 24.11 14.30
N ALA A 19 -40.36 23.43 13.41
CA ALA A 19 -40.29 22.00 13.27
C ALA A 19 -38.82 21.67 12.97
N ALA A 20 -38.15 21.02 13.93
CA ALA A 20 -36.79 20.56 13.75
C ALA A 20 -36.77 19.74 12.45
N ARG A 21 -36.05 20.24 11.43
CA ARG A 21 -35.93 19.51 10.17
C ARG A 21 -35.44 18.11 10.52
N PRO A 22 -36.14 17.05 10.11
CA PRO A 22 -35.68 15.70 10.34
C PRO A 22 -34.26 15.61 9.77
N ARG A 23 -33.28 15.40 10.65
CA ARG A 23 -31.93 15.07 10.22
C ARG A 23 -32.08 13.72 9.54
N VAL A 24 -31.99 13.70 8.22
CA VAL A 24 -31.83 12.46 7.48
C VAL A 24 -30.44 11.94 7.84
N GLY A 25 -30.36 11.22 8.95
CA GLY A 25 -29.22 10.38 9.25
C GLY A 25 -29.29 9.23 8.29
N TRP A 26 -28.66 9.38 7.13
CA TRP A 26 -28.33 8.21 6.33
C TRP A 26 -27.43 7.36 7.23
N PRO A 27 -27.81 6.11 7.54
CA PRO A 27 -26.91 5.26 8.29
C PRO A 27 -25.65 5.14 7.46
N ASP A 28 -24.52 5.55 8.03
CA ASP A 28 -23.23 5.34 7.38
C ASP A 28 -23.14 3.86 7.06
N ALA A 29 -23.12 3.53 5.77
CA ALA A 29 -22.91 2.15 5.35
C ALA A 29 -21.57 1.71 5.96
N PRO A 30 -21.48 0.48 6.51
CA PRO A 30 -20.23 0.01 7.08
C PRO A 30 -19.15 0.12 6.00
N VAL A 31 -18.05 0.81 6.31
CA VAL A 31 -16.94 1.03 5.37
C VAL A 31 -16.49 -0.32 4.83
N THR A 32 -16.72 -0.54 3.55
CA THR A 32 -16.24 -1.75 2.89
C THR A 32 -14.97 -1.35 2.17
N LEU A 33 -13.81 -1.81 2.63
CA LEU A 33 -12.50 -1.57 1.98
C LEU A 33 -12.37 -2.22 0.58
N ARG A 34 -13.49 -2.43 -0.12
CA ARG A 34 -13.61 -3.02 -1.44
C ARG A 34 -13.41 -1.98 -2.53
N ASP A 35 -13.99 -0.79 -2.39
CA ASP A 35 -13.81 0.29 -3.35
C ASP A 35 -12.53 1.09 -3.10
N ASP A 36 -12.08 1.83 -4.12
CA ASP A 36 -10.85 2.62 -4.05
C ASP A 36 -10.97 3.78 -3.06
N SER A 37 -12.15 4.42 -2.98
CA SER A 37 -12.38 5.61 -2.15
C SER A 37 -12.36 5.29 -0.66
N ASP A 38 -13.05 4.22 -0.25
CA ASP A 38 -13.10 3.73 1.13
C ASP A 38 -11.70 3.31 1.60
N ARG A 39 -10.93 2.65 0.73
CA ARG A 39 -9.55 2.27 1.05
C ARG A 39 -8.65 3.50 1.20
N ASP A 40 -8.72 4.46 0.28
CA ASP A 40 -7.88 5.65 0.32
C ASP A 40 -8.22 6.50 1.57
N GLN A 41 -9.51 6.62 1.89
CA GLN A 41 -9.96 7.23 3.14
C GLN A 41 -9.45 6.49 4.38
N ALA A 42 -9.44 5.15 4.38
CA ALA A 42 -8.91 4.35 5.48
C ALA A 42 -7.39 4.53 5.63
N ILE A 43 -6.65 4.64 4.52
CA ILE A 43 -5.22 4.95 4.50
C ILE A 43 -4.96 6.33 5.11
N ASP A 44 -5.71 7.35 4.70
CA ASP A 44 -5.59 8.70 5.25
C ASP A 44 -5.88 8.72 6.76
N GLN A 45 -6.93 8.02 7.19
CA GLN A 45 -7.25 7.86 8.62
C GLN A 45 -6.13 7.17 9.38
N MET A 46 -5.53 6.11 8.82
CA MET A 46 -4.39 5.42 9.43
C MET A 46 -3.18 6.34 9.58
N TRP A 47 -2.92 7.24 8.63
CA TRP A 47 -1.75 8.14 8.67
C TRP A 47 -1.86 9.25 9.71
N VAL A 48 -3.07 9.67 10.08
CA VAL A 48 -3.26 10.65 11.15
C VAL A 48 -3.24 10.02 12.55
N MET A 49 -3.27 8.69 12.66
CA MET A 49 -3.17 7.99 13.94
C MET A 49 -1.72 8.02 14.49
N PRO A 50 -1.54 8.15 15.82
CA PRO A 50 -0.23 7.98 16.43
C PRO A 50 0.27 6.54 16.23
N ALA A 51 1.59 6.34 16.27
CA ALA A 51 2.17 5.01 16.25
C ALA A 51 1.68 4.18 17.45
N GLY A 52 1.31 2.91 17.21
CA GLY A 52 0.84 2.01 18.24
C GLY A 52 -0.14 0.95 17.72
N ALA A 53 -0.65 0.14 18.65
CA ALA A 53 -1.46 -1.03 18.33
C ALA A 53 -2.77 -0.73 17.57
N GLU A 54 -3.35 0.46 17.72
CA GLU A 54 -4.52 0.86 16.95
C GLU A 54 -4.19 1.11 15.48
N ARG A 55 -3.12 1.87 15.22
CA ARG A 55 -2.62 2.09 13.86
C ARG A 55 -2.19 0.78 13.21
N ASP A 56 -1.54 -0.12 13.94
CA ASP A 56 -1.14 -1.43 13.42
C ASP A 56 -2.35 -2.32 13.08
N ARG A 57 -3.42 -2.30 13.89
CA ARG A 57 -4.68 -2.99 13.58
C ARG A 57 -5.34 -2.42 12.32
N SER A 58 -5.40 -1.09 12.20
CA SER A 58 -5.93 -0.43 10.99
C SER A 58 -5.11 -0.78 9.76
N ARG A 59 -3.78 -0.71 9.85
CA ARG A 59 -2.84 -1.13 8.81
C ARG A 59 -3.08 -2.57 8.37
N GLY A 60 -3.25 -3.50 9.31
CA GLY A 60 -3.52 -4.90 9.01
C GLY A 60 -4.82 -5.12 8.22
N ALA A 61 -5.90 -4.39 8.56
CA ALA A 61 -7.16 -4.47 7.83
C ALA A 61 -7.05 -3.94 6.39
N ILE A 62 -6.33 -2.81 6.20
CA ILE A 62 -6.05 -2.22 4.89
C ILE A 62 -5.17 -3.16 4.06
N ALA A 63 -4.09 -3.69 4.64
CA ALA A 63 -3.20 -4.63 3.98
C ALA A 63 -3.95 -5.88 3.50
N ALA A 64 -4.84 -6.45 4.33
CA ALA A 64 -5.67 -7.58 3.93
C ALA A 64 -6.63 -7.25 2.78
N ALA A 65 -7.13 -6.01 2.69
CA ALA A 65 -7.97 -5.56 1.59
C ALA A 65 -7.18 -5.40 0.28
N ILE A 66 -5.99 -4.80 0.34
CA ILE A 66 -5.08 -4.71 -0.81
C ILE A 66 -4.66 -6.11 -1.27
N ALA A 67 -4.32 -7.01 -0.35
CA ALA A 67 -3.94 -8.38 -0.62
C ALA A 67 -5.01 -9.17 -1.41
N ARG A 68 -6.29 -9.00 -1.08
CA ARG A 68 -7.39 -9.61 -1.86
C ARG A 68 -7.41 -9.11 -3.30
N ARG A 69 -7.22 -7.81 -3.52
CA ARG A 69 -7.20 -7.23 -4.87
C ARG A 69 -5.96 -7.62 -5.66
N ILE A 70 -4.82 -7.81 -4.99
CA ILE A 70 -3.63 -8.39 -5.60
C ILE A 70 -3.96 -9.82 -6.07
N ALA A 71 -4.63 -10.63 -5.25
CA ALA A 71 -5.06 -11.97 -5.63
C ALA A 71 -5.98 -11.93 -6.86
N ASP A 72 -6.99 -11.05 -6.88
CA ASP A 72 -7.86 -10.85 -8.06
C ASP A 72 -7.03 -10.45 -9.32
N ALA A 73 -6.04 -9.56 -9.16
CA ALA A 73 -5.15 -9.18 -10.26
C ALA A 73 -4.25 -10.34 -10.72
N ILE A 74 -3.85 -11.24 -9.82
CA ILE A 74 -3.10 -12.44 -10.15
C ILE A 74 -3.97 -13.41 -10.97
N GLU A 75 -5.19 -13.67 -10.51
CA GLU A 75 -6.15 -14.57 -11.17
C GLU A 75 -6.50 -14.10 -12.59
N GLU A 76 -6.58 -12.78 -12.79
CA GLU A 76 -6.85 -12.16 -14.08
C GLU A 76 -5.59 -11.94 -14.95
N ASP A 77 -4.41 -12.42 -14.56
CA ASP A 77 -3.10 -12.23 -15.23
C ASP A 77 -2.82 -10.74 -15.55
N ARG A 78 -3.05 -9.84 -14.59
CA ARG A 78 -2.86 -8.38 -14.71
C ARG A 78 -1.63 -7.91 -13.93
N PRO A 79 -0.39 -8.16 -14.42
CA PRO A 79 0.84 -7.84 -13.68
C PRO A 79 0.98 -6.35 -13.38
N PHE A 80 0.56 -5.46 -14.29
CA PHE A 80 0.64 -4.01 -14.04
C PHE A 80 -0.26 -3.57 -12.87
N ALA A 81 -1.49 -4.08 -12.81
CA ALA A 81 -2.39 -3.78 -11.69
C ALA A 81 -1.86 -4.36 -10.37
N ALA A 82 -1.29 -5.57 -10.41
CA ALA A 82 -0.66 -6.19 -9.25
C ALA A 82 0.54 -5.38 -8.73
N ALA A 83 1.37 -4.83 -9.61
CA ALA A 83 2.50 -3.97 -9.24
C ALA A 83 2.04 -2.69 -8.52
N LEU A 84 1.06 -1.98 -9.06
CA LEU A 84 0.51 -0.77 -8.41
C LEU A 84 -0.06 -1.07 -7.01
N LEU A 85 -0.72 -2.21 -6.85
CA LEU A 85 -1.24 -2.64 -5.56
C LEU A 85 -0.12 -3.06 -4.60
N LEU A 86 0.96 -3.67 -5.10
CA LEU A 86 2.16 -3.99 -4.31
C LEU A 86 2.86 -2.72 -3.81
N ASP A 87 2.95 -1.67 -4.63
CA ASP A 87 3.46 -0.37 -4.21
C ASP A 87 2.63 0.22 -3.07
N GLN A 88 1.31 0.22 -3.22
CA GLN A 88 0.40 0.70 -2.18
C GLN A 88 0.54 -0.13 -0.90
N LEU A 89 0.66 -1.46 -1.01
CA LEU A 89 0.87 -2.34 0.13
C LEU A 89 2.19 -2.00 0.85
N THR A 90 3.28 -1.84 0.10
CA THR A 90 4.60 -1.50 0.64
C THR A 90 4.59 -0.15 1.35
N TRP A 91 3.89 0.84 0.77
CA TRP A 91 3.82 2.20 1.29
C TRP A 91 3.21 2.29 2.68
N LEU A 92 2.34 1.34 3.07
CA LEU A 92 1.76 1.28 4.42
C LEU A 92 2.81 1.19 5.55
N TRP A 93 4.03 0.73 5.23
CA TRP A 93 5.15 0.60 6.18
C TRP A 93 6.25 1.65 5.98
N GLN A 94 6.09 2.65 5.11
CA GLN A 94 7.16 3.64 4.84
C GLN A 94 7.67 4.34 6.11
N SER A 95 6.80 4.66 7.08
CA SER A 95 7.21 5.32 8.33
C SER A 95 7.79 4.37 9.38
N ASP A 96 7.68 3.06 9.18
CA ASP A 96 8.16 2.03 10.11
C ASP A 96 8.61 0.78 9.33
N PRO A 97 9.67 0.89 8.50
CA PRO A 97 10.09 -0.20 7.62
C PRO A 97 10.56 -1.42 8.40
N ALA A 98 11.05 -1.25 9.63
CA ALA A 98 11.56 -2.33 10.47
C ALA A 98 10.46 -3.34 10.91
N THR A 99 9.18 -2.96 10.82
CA THR A 99 8.06 -3.85 11.19
C THR A 99 7.38 -4.52 10.00
N VAL A 100 7.83 -4.26 8.77
CA VAL A 100 7.22 -4.79 7.54
C VAL A 100 7.14 -6.32 7.53
N GLY A 101 8.20 -7.01 7.92
CA GLY A 101 8.24 -8.48 7.95
C GLY A 101 7.18 -9.08 8.89
N ARG A 102 6.96 -8.47 10.06
CA ARG A 102 5.90 -8.89 10.99
C ARG A 102 4.52 -8.56 10.44
N GLY A 103 4.35 -7.37 9.87
CA GLY A 103 3.08 -6.90 9.34
C GLY A 103 2.58 -7.70 8.13
N LEU A 104 3.51 -8.19 7.30
CA LEU A 104 3.21 -8.96 6.10
C LEU A 104 3.37 -10.48 6.25
N ALA A 105 3.67 -10.99 7.46
CA ALA A 105 3.92 -12.42 7.67
C ALA A 105 2.77 -13.33 7.18
N ALA A 106 1.52 -12.91 7.35
CA ALA A 106 0.34 -13.65 6.89
C ALA A 106 0.17 -13.66 5.36
N HIS A 107 0.95 -12.87 4.62
CA HIS A 107 0.86 -12.71 3.17
C HIS A 107 2.03 -13.35 2.41
N GLY A 108 2.86 -14.18 3.06
CA GLY A 108 4.02 -14.81 2.43
C GLY A 108 3.70 -15.60 1.14
N GLU A 109 2.60 -16.37 1.15
CA GLU A 109 2.16 -17.13 -0.04
C GLU A 109 1.76 -16.20 -1.21
N LEU A 110 1.05 -15.11 -0.91
CA LEU A 110 0.68 -14.10 -1.91
C LEU A 110 1.93 -13.45 -2.53
N LEU A 111 2.93 -13.12 -1.71
CA LEU A 111 4.20 -12.56 -2.20
C LEU A 111 4.96 -13.58 -3.07
N ALA A 112 4.93 -14.86 -2.74
CA ALA A 112 5.51 -15.90 -3.59
C ALA A 112 4.79 -16.01 -4.95
N HIS A 113 3.46 -15.90 -4.99
CA HIS A 113 2.70 -15.86 -6.25
C HIS A 113 3.01 -14.60 -7.08
N LEU A 114 3.12 -13.43 -6.44
CA LEU A 114 3.56 -12.20 -7.12
C LEU A 114 4.95 -12.37 -7.73
N ARG A 115 5.89 -12.95 -6.99
CA ARG A 115 7.24 -13.21 -7.48
C ARG A 115 7.21 -14.05 -8.76
N ALA A 116 6.43 -15.13 -8.77
CA ALA A 116 6.28 -15.99 -9.94
C ALA A 116 5.63 -15.26 -11.12
N MET A 117 4.58 -14.47 -10.88
CA MET A 117 3.92 -13.65 -11.89
C MET A 117 4.89 -12.64 -12.53
N PHE A 118 5.65 -11.89 -11.72
CA PHE A 118 6.60 -10.91 -12.24
C PHE A 118 7.80 -11.54 -12.95
N ALA A 119 8.21 -12.76 -12.54
CA ALA A 119 9.18 -13.55 -13.28
C ALA A 119 8.69 -13.82 -14.71
N LYS A 120 7.44 -14.29 -14.83
CA LYS A 120 6.81 -14.66 -16.10
C LYS A 120 6.62 -13.44 -17.00
N SER A 121 6.26 -12.28 -16.44
CA SER A 121 6.03 -11.05 -17.22
C SER A 121 7.30 -10.25 -17.55
N GLY A 122 8.44 -10.59 -16.94
CA GLY A 122 9.69 -9.84 -17.09
C GLY A 122 9.71 -8.50 -16.37
N ALA A 123 8.78 -8.25 -15.45
CA ALA A 123 8.70 -7.00 -14.69
C ALA A 123 9.75 -6.99 -13.55
N LEU A 124 10.98 -6.56 -13.87
CA LEU A 124 12.14 -6.67 -12.96
C LEU A 124 11.99 -5.84 -11.68
N GLU A 125 11.51 -4.60 -11.77
CA GLU A 125 11.34 -3.71 -10.62
C GLU A 125 10.37 -4.28 -9.55
N PRO A 126 9.11 -4.63 -9.88
CA PRO A 126 8.22 -5.24 -8.89
C PRO A 126 8.67 -6.65 -8.46
N ALA A 127 9.44 -7.38 -9.28
CA ALA A 127 10.07 -8.62 -8.85
C ALA A 127 11.08 -8.39 -7.72
N ILE A 128 11.97 -7.38 -7.86
CA ILE A 128 12.93 -7.00 -6.82
C ILE A 128 12.22 -6.55 -5.55
N GLN A 129 11.21 -5.68 -5.67
CA GLN A 129 10.39 -5.23 -4.54
C GLN A 129 9.77 -6.43 -3.80
N THR A 130 9.21 -7.40 -4.54
CA THR A 130 8.64 -8.61 -3.96
C THR A 130 9.69 -9.45 -3.23
N LEU A 131 10.90 -9.60 -3.79
CA LEU A 131 12.00 -10.32 -3.15
C LEU A 131 12.49 -9.64 -1.87
N VAL A 132 12.52 -8.30 -1.84
CA VAL A 132 12.82 -7.52 -0.63
C VAL A 132 11.78 -7.82 0.47
N LEU A 133 10.49 -7.83 0.13
CA LEU A 133 9.44 -8.15 1.10
C LEU A 133 9.52 -9.62 1.57
N LEU A 134 9.77 -10.56 0.66
CA LEU A 134 9.99 -11.98 1.01
C LEU A 134 11.21 -12.16 1.92
N ALA A 135 12.29 -11.38 1.72
CA ALA A 135 13.47 -11.39 2.57
C ALA A 135 13.18 -10.94 4.02
N GLU A 136 12.20 -10.06 4.22
CA GLU A 136 11.74 -9.62 5.55
C GLU A 136 10.70 -10.57 6.17
N VAL A 137 9.82 -11.15 5.35
CA VAL A 137 8.77 -12.10 5.80
C VAL A 137 9.34 -13.49 6.10
N GLU A 138 10.37 -13.94 5.37
CA GLU A 138 10.98 -15.25 5.49
C GLU A 138 12.46 -15.16 5.93
N PRO A 139 12.77 -14.79 7.18
CA PRO A 139 14.15 -14.54 7.61
C PRO A 139 15.06 -15.78 7.46
N ALA A 140 14.51 -16.99 7.57
CA ALA A 140 15.25 -18.24 7.35
C ALA A 140 15.70 -18.45 5.89
N ARG A 141 15.04 -17.79 4.94
CA ARG A 141 15.32 -17.84 3.50
C ARG A 141 15.85 -16.52 2.95
N ARG A 142 16.12 -15.54 3.82
CA ARG A 142 16.62 -14.20 3.43
C ARG A 142 17.80 -14.27 2.47
N ALA A 143 18.78 -15.13 2.76
CA ALA A 143 19.97 -15.28 1.92
C ALA A 143 19.61 -15.69 0.49
N LEU A 144 18.63 -16.61 0.32
CA LEU A 144 18.17 -17.05 -0.99
C LEU A 144 17.50 -15.90 -1.76
N HIS A 145 16.61 -15.14 -1.12
CA HIS A 145 15.94 -14.00 -1.75
C HIS A 145 16.93 -12.89 -2.12
N VAL A 146 17.95 -12.66 -1.30
CA VAL A 146 19.02 -11.68 -1.56
C VAL A 146 19.91 -12.13 -2.73
N THR A 147 20.27 -13.42 -2.82
CA THR A 147 21.00 -13.96 -3.95
C THR A 147 20.21 -13.79 -5.25
N GLU A 148 18.91 -14.03 -5.23
CA GLU A 148 18.06 -13.85 -6.40
C GLU A 148 17.97 -12.38 -6.84
N ILE A 149 17.94 -11.43 -5.89
CA ILE A 149 18.08 -10.00 -6.21
C ILE A 149 19.42 -9.73 -6.91
N ASP A 150 20.53 -10.30 -6.41
CA ASP A 150 21.85 -10.12 -7.00
C ASP A 150 21.93 -10.65 -8.44
N GLU A 151 21.30 -11.79 -8.72
CA GLU A 151 21.19 -12.37 -10.06
C GLU A 151 20.41 -11.45 -11.02
N ILE A 152 19.27 -10.90 -10.59
CA ILE A 152 18.48 -9.96 -11.41
C ILE A 152 19.28 -8.68 -11.70
N LEU A 153 19.99 -8.16 -10.71
CA LEU A 153 20.79 -6.94 -10.89
C LEU A 153 21.98 -7.19 -11.81
N ALA A 154 22.68 -8.32 -11.69
CA ALA A 154 23.77 -8.69 -12.59
C ALA A 154 23.26 -8.83 -14.03
N PHE A 155 22.14 -9.51 -14.24
CA PHE A 155 21.51 -9.63 -15.55
C PHE A 155 21.15 -8.26 -16.15
N ALA A 156 20.56 -7.37 -15.34
CA ALA A 156 20.20 -6.02 -15.79
C ALA A 156 21.43 -5.16 -16.14
N ASP A 157 22.55 -5.38 -15.43
CA ASP A 157 23.84 -4.71 -15.70
C ASP A 157 24.44 -5.18 -17.02
N ASP A 158 24.49 -6.50 -17.24
CA ASP A 158 24.97 -7.11 -18.48
C ASP A 158 24.16 -6.63 -19.69
N LEU A 159 22.84 -6.53 -19.55
CA LEU A 159 21.96 -6.02 -20.61
C LEU A 159 22.25 -4.54 -20.90
N ALA A 160 22.41 -3.71 -19.87
CA ALA A 160 22.73 -2.30 -20.04
C ALA A 160 24.08 -2.09 -20.75
N ILE A 161 25.09 -2.88 -20.41
CA ILE A 161 26.41 -2.89 -21.06
C ILE A 161 26.30 -3.34 -22.51
N ALA A 162 25.50 -4.37 -22.80
CA ALA A 162 25.28 -4.85 -24.16
C ALA A 162 24.64 -3.77 -25.05
N ASP A 163 23.65 -3.04 -24.51
CA ASP A 163 22.89 -2.04 -25.27
C ASP A 163 23.61 -0.69 -25.42
N ASN A 164 24.40 -0.28 -24.41
CA ASN A 164 24.95 1.07 -24.32
C ASN A 164 26.49 1.13 -24.16
N GLY A 165 27.16 -0.02 -24.17
CA GLY A 165 28.61 -0.15 -24.00
C GLY A 165 29.07 -0.17 -22.54
N VAL A 166 30.37 -0.41 -22.33
CA VAL A 166 30.98 -0.64 -20.99
C VAL A 166 30.76 0.48 -19.98
N ASN A 167 30.57 1.72 -20.45
CA ASN A 167 30.33 2.87 -19.57
C ASN A 167 28.90 2.91 -18.98
N ALA A 168 28.00 2.05 -19.45
CA ALA A 168 26.64 1.92 -18.92
C ALA A 168 26.54 0.94 -17.75
N GLY A 169 27.66 0.32 -17.35
CA GLY A 169 27.72 -0.51 -16.14
C GLY A 169 27.21 0.23 -14.91
N ARG A 170 26.60 -0.51 -13.99
CA ARG A 170 25.95 -0.08 -12.74
C ARG A 170 24.74 0.83 -12.88
N ALA A 171 24.44 1.38 -14.07
CA ALA A 171 23.33 2.31 -14.23
C ALA A 171 21.97 1.65 -14.00
N GLN A 172 21.74 0.48 -14.59
CA GLN A 172 20.46 -0.22 -14.50
C GLN A 172 20.17 -0.83 -13.12
N PRO A 173 21.14 -1.46 -12.43
CA PRO A 173 20.95 -1.89 -11.04
C PRO A 173 20.50 -0.78 -10.09
N LEU A 174 21.06 0.43 -10.24
CA LEU A 174 20.65 1.59 -9.46
C LEU A 174 19.20 1.99 -9.71
N VAL A 175 18.80 2.07 -10.98
CA VAL A 175 17.41 2.38 -11.38
C VAL A 175 16.43 1.36 -10.80
N LEU A 176 16.78 0.08 -10.82
CA LEU A 176 15.91 -0.98 -10.34
C LEU A 176 15.75 -1.01 -8.80
N LEU A 177 16.81 -0.71 -8.05
CA LEU A 177 16.75 -0.73 -6.58
C LEU A 177 16.16 0.55 -5.97
N GLN A 178 16.38 1.70 -6.62
CA GLN A 178 16.05 3.00 -6.06
C GLN A 178 14.58 3.12 -5.60
N PRO A 179 13.56 2.72 -6.39
CA PRO A 179 12.16 2.86 -5.98
C PRO A 179 11.84 2.15 -4.66
N THR A 180 12.33 0.92 -4.51
CA THR A 180 12.11 0.13 -3.29
C THR A 180 12.94 0.68 -2.12
N ALA A 181 14.19 1.07 -2.35
CA ALA A 181 15.05 1.62 -1.29
C ALA A 181 14.52 2.95 -0.72
N LEU A 182 13.87 3.78 -1.55
CA LEU A 182 13.25 5.04 -1.11
C LEU A 182 11.90 4.82 -0.43
N THR A 183 11.11 3.84 -0.91
CA THR A 183 9.79 3.55 -0.35
C THR A 183 9.88 2.79 0.96
N LEU A 184 10.83 1.87 1.08
CA LEU A 184 11.03 0.99 2.22
C LEU A 184 12.52 1.00 2.62
N PRO A 185 12.98 2.01 3.37
CA PRO A 185 14.40 2.22 3.66
C PRO A 185 14.92 1.25 4.73
N LEU A 186 14.95 -0.04 4.40
CA LEU A 186 15.52 -1.10 5.23
C LEU A 186 17.05 -0.90 5.30
N PRO A 187 17.70 -1.05 6.48
CA PRO A 187 19.12 -0.77 6.60
C PRO A 187 20.00 -1.51 5.58
N TRP A 188 19.79 -2.82 5.41
CA TRP A 188 20.57 -3.62 4.46
C TRP A 188 20.34 -3.23 2.98
N LEU A 189 19.13 -2.78 2.65
CA LEU A 189 18.77 -2.37 1.30
C LEU A 189 19.37 -1.00 0.97
N VAL A 190 19.30 -0.07 1.93
CA VAL A 190 19.92 1.25 1.84
C VAL A 190 21.44 1.11 1.73
N ASP A 191 22.07 0.28 2.56
CA ASP A 191 23.51 0.02 2.50
C ASP A 191 23.93 -0.53 1.13
N ARG A 192 23.13 -1.44 0.56
CA ARG A 192 23.35 -1.99 -0.78
C ARG A 192 23.20 -0.91 -1.86
N TYR A 193 22.15 -0.10 -1.80
CA TYR A 193 21.91 0.98 -2.76
C TYR A 193 23.04 2.04 -2.72
N VAL A 194 23.46 2.46 -1.53
CA VAL A 194 24.55 3.42 -1.33
C VAL A 194 25.88 2.86 -1.84
N ARG A 195 26.15 1.56 -1.65
CA ARG A 195 27.35 0.91 -2.20
C ARG A 195 27.38 0.98 -3.72
N LEU A 196 26.27 0.64 -4.39
CA LEU A 196 26.17 0.74 -5.84
C LEU A 196 26.34 2.19 -6.33
N LEU A 197 25.85 3.18 -5.58
CA LEU A 197 26.06 4.59 -5.89
C LEU A 197 27.53 4.99 -5.79
N ALA A 198 28.27 4.47 -4.81
CA ALA A 198 29.68 4.77 -4.61
C ALA A 198 30.61 4.07 -5.63
N GLU A 199 30.14 2.99 -6.25
CA GLU A 199 30.87 2.24 -7.29
C GLU A 199 30.67 2.79 -8.71
N ARG A 200 29.74 3.74 -8.88
CA ARG A 200 29.46 4.42 -10.16
C ARG A 200 30.45 5.55 -10.43
#